data_AF-A0A7J4AB48-F1
#
_entry.id   AF-A0A7J4AB48-F1
#
_cell.length_a   1.000
_cell.length_b   1.000
_cell.length_c   1.000
_cell.angle_alpha   90.00
_cell.angle_beta   90.00
_cell.angle_gamma   90.00
#
_symmetry.space_group_name_H-M   'P 1'
#
loop_
_entity.id
_entity.type
_entity.pdbx_description
1 polymer ?
#
loop_
_entity_poly.entity_id
_entity_poly.type
_entity_poly.pdbx_seq_one_letter_code
_entity_poly.pdbx_strand_id
1 'polypeptide(L)'
;MEDFEKKLKEEIRRMIKEVLKEVMEEKKISLRVEIPREELEYAEPTSAILRDIAYILRESIRRSIRERGEIAVEEIILDLPESKAVQIIKSLANEDRIKILKLVYSNPKSFTELKDKLGLESSSLSYNLKYLINTGLIRHNLRTSSYEITQRGITLLKILALIYEALGGEAYE
;
A
#
# COMPACT_ATOMS: atom_id res chain seq x y z
N MET A 1 45.55 10.03 -21.15
CA MET A 1 44.50 9.48 -20.27
C MET A 1 43.38 10.49 -20.07
N GLU A 2 43.70 11.76 -19.76
CA GLU A 2 42.71 12.86 -19.64
C GLU A 2 41.85 13.09 -20.89
N ASP A 3 42.40 12.98 -22.09
CA ASP A 3 41.64 13.26 -23.34
C ASP A 3 40.58 12.19 -23.64
N PHE A 4 40.84 10.94 -23.24
CA PHE A 4 39.88 9.84 -23.35
C PHE A 4 38.75 9.98 -22.33
N GLU A 5 39.10 10.36 -21.09
CA GLU A 5 38.12 10.61 -20.04
C GLU A 5 37.23 11.82 -20.36
N LYS A 6 37.79 12.83 -21.02
CA LYS A 6 37.07 14.00 -21.51
C LYS A 6 36.10 13.64 -22.63
N LYS A 7 36.53 12.85 -23.62
CA LYS A 7 35.64 12.33 -24.67
C LYS A 7 34.52 11.46 -24.11
N LEU A 8 34.83 10.56 -23.19
CA LEU A 8 33.84 9.69 -22.54
C LEU A 8 32.80 10.51 -21.76
N LYS A 9 33.23 11.56 -21.05
CA LYS A 9 32.34 12.51 -20.35
C LYS A 9 31.45 13.28 -21.32
N GLU A 10 31.95 13.68 -22.47
CA GLU A 10 31.15 14.35 -23.51
C GLU A 10 30.13 13.41 -24.15
N GLU A 11 30.49 12.16 -24.38
CA GLU A 11 29.64 11.14 -24.99
C GLU A 11 28.51 10.72 -24.03
N ILE A 12 28.83 10.50 -22.75
CA ILE A 12 27.84 10.27 -21.68
C ILE A 12 26.89 11.46 -21.54
N ARG A 13 27.39 12.70 -21.60
CA ARG A 13 26.53 13.91 -21.57
C ARG A 13 25.58 13.95 -22.75
N ARG A 14 26.03 13.53 -23.94
CA ARG A 14 25.22 13.52 -25.15
C ARG A 14 24.10 12.49 -25.06
N MET A 15 24.43 11.27 -24.64
CA MET A 15 23.45 10.20 -24.36
C MET A 15 22.42 10.62 -23.30
N ILE A 16 22.86 11.21 -22.18
CA ILE A 16 21.95 11.72 -21.15
C ILE A 16 21.01 12.78 -21.73
N LYS A 17 21.50 13.66 -22.61
CA LYS A 17 20.69 14.71 -23.21
C LYS A 17 19.65 14.16 -24.21
N GLU A 18 19.98 13.10 -24.94
CA GLU A 18 19.04 12.41 -25.83
C GLU A 18 17.96 11.64 -25.04
N VAL A 19 18.36 10.89 -24.01
CA VAL A 19 17.43 10.19 -23.11
C VAL A 19 16.53 11.18 -22.38
N LEU A 20 17.08 12.30 -21.89
CA LEU A 20 16.27 13.36 -21.27
C LEU A 20 15.28 13.97 -22.27
N LYS A 21 15.65 14.11 -23.55
CA LYS A 21 14.74 14.65 -24.56
C LYS A 21 13.61 13.67 -24.87
N GLU A 22 13.89 12.38 -24.99
CA GLU A 22 12.86 11.32 -25.11
C GLU A 22 11.95 11.28 -23.88
N VAL A 23 12.52 11.33 -22.67
CA VAL A 23 11.75 11.35 -21.40
C VAL A 23 10.90 12.63 -21.27
N MET A 24 11.41 13.78 -21.72
CA MET A 24 10.69 15.06 -21.71
C MET A 24 9.58 15.13 -22.76
N GLU A 25 9.76 14.48 -23.92
CA GLU A 25 8.73 14.36 -24.96
C GLU A 25 7.65 13.33 -24.58
N GLU A 26 8.01 12.23 -23.90
CA GLU A 26 7.05 11.19 -23.47
C GLU A 26 6.32 11.50 -22.15
N LYS A 27 6.89 12.31 -21.24
CA LYS A 27 6.26 12.64 -19.95
C LYS A 27 6.55 14.09 -19.52
N LYS A 28 5.56 14.97 -19.71
CA LYS A 28 5.50 16.28 -19.04
C LYS A 28 5.36 16.11 -17.52
N ILE A 29 6.46 16.08 -16.75
CA ILE A 29 6.45 16.47 -15.32
C ILE A 29 7.78 17.14 -14.96
N SER A 30 7.73 18.42 -14.59
CA SER A 30 8.83 19.15 -13.92
C SER A 30 8.35 19.67 -12.56
N LEU A 31 9.20 19.61 -11.53
CA LEU A 31 8.93 20.11 -10.18
C LEU A 31 10.08 21.01 -9.72
N ARG A 32 9.74 22.24 -9.29
CA ARG A 32 10.58 23.16 -8.50
C ARG A 32 9.91 23.33 -7.13
N VAL A 33 10.71 23.41 -6.07
CA VAL A 33 10.23 23.60 -4.69
C VAL A 33 10.95 24.80 -4.08
N GLU A 34 10.18 25.73 -3.52
CA GLU A 34 10.69 26.78 -2.63
C GLU A 34 10.31 26.42 -1.20
N ILE A 35 11.30 26.41 -0.29
CA ILE A 35 11.12 26.05 1.11
C ILE A 35 11.38 27.30 1.97
N PRO A 36 10.41 27.75 2.79
CA PRO A 36 10.62 28.80 3.79
C PRO A 36 11.64 28.35 4.84
N ARG A 37 12.58 29.22 5.21
CA ARG A 37 13.72 28.87 6.07
C ARG A 37 13.33 28.42 7.49
N GLU A 38 12.16 28.82 7.98
CA GLU A 38 11.70 28.49 9.34
C GLU A 38 11.35 27.00 9.51
N GLU A 39 11.04 26.29 8.43
CA GLU A 39 10.66 24.86 8.47
C GLU A 39 11.86 23.91 8.58
N LEU A 40 13.09 24.42 8.51
CA LEU A 40 14.33 23.62 8.63
C LEU A 40 14.73 23.30 10.07
N GLU A 41 14.21 24.00 11.08
CA GLU A 41 14.76 23.92 12.45
C GLU A 41 14.13 22.82 13.34
N TYR A 42 13.01 22.21 12.95
CA TYR A 42 12.26 21.29 13.84
C TYR A 42 11.87 19.94 13.25
N ALA A 43 12.15 19.68 11.97
CA ALA A 43 11.85 18.39 11.36
C ALA A 43 13.09 17.49 11.39
N GLU A 44 12.99 16.31 12.01
CA GLU A 44 13.92 15.22 11.67
C GLU A 44 13.89 15.05 10.14
N PRO A 45 15.02 15.27 9.44
CA PRO A 45 15.07 15.53 7.99
C PRO A 45 14.38 14.48 7.13
N THR A 46 14.26 13.25 7.62
CA THR A 46 13.74 12.11 6.87
C THR A 46 12.21 12.04 6.85
N SER A 47 11.51 12.53 7.88
CA SER A 47 10.04 12.38 7.96
C SER A 47 9.26 13.45 7.19
N ALA A 48 9.80 14.67 7.10
CA ALA A 48 9.21 15.75 6.31
C ALA A 48 9.39 15.44 4.81
N ILE A 49 10.61 15.10 4.39
CA ILE A 49 10.91 14.70 3.02
C ILE A 49 10.08 13.50 2.58
N LEU A 50 9.89 12.47 3.42
CA LEU A 50 9.04 11.33 3.08
C LEU A 50 7.55 11.71 2.98
N ARG A 51 7.06 12.61 3.83
CA ARG A 51 5.67 13.11 3.73
C ARG A 51 5.47 13.97 2.50
N ASP A 52 6.47 14.78 2.14
CA ASP A 52 6.42 15.65 0.96
C ASP A 52 6.54 14.83 -0.32
N ILE A 53 7.42 13.82 -0.36
CA ILE A 53 7.48 12.86 -1.47
C ILE A 53 6.17 12.08 -1.58
N ALA A 54 5.60 11.63 -0.47
CA ALA A 54 4.32 10.92 -0.48
C ALA A 54 3.17 11.83 -0.93
N TYR A 55 3.17 13.10 -0.51
CA TYR A 55 2.19 14.09 -0.92
C TYR A 55 2.33 14.44 -2.41
N ILE A 56 3.55 14.67 -2.89
CA ILE A 56 3.84 14.98 -4.30
C ILE A 56 3.53 13.77 -5.19
N LEU A 57 3.87 12.55 -4.77
CA LEU A 57 3.49 11.33 -5.48
C LEU A 57 1.97 11.16 -5.50
N ARG A 58 1.30 11.34 -4.35
CA ARG A 58 -0.17 11.29 -4.25
C ARG A 58 -0.82 12.34 -5.14
N GLU A 59 -0.27 13.54 -5.21
CA GLU A 59 -0.85 14.63 -5.98
C GLU A 59 -0.50 14.54 -7.47
N SER A 60 0.66 13.99 -7.82
CA SER A 60 1.05 13.69 -9.21
C SER A 60 0.28 12.50 -9.77
N ILE A 61 0.04 11.47 -8.95
CA ILE A 61 -0.87 10.36 -9.24
C ILE A 61 -2.31 10.88 -9.33
N ARG A 62 -2.76 11.76 -8.42
CA ARG A 62 -4.08 12.39 -8.51
C ARG A 62 -4.24 13.28 -9.74
N ARG A 63 -3.21 14.02 -10.18
CA ARG A 63 -3.31 14.83 -11.41
C ARG A 63 -3.31 13.95 -12.65
N SER A 64 -2.49 12.91 -12.72
CA SER A 64 -2.51 11.96 -13.84
C SER A 64 -3.78 11.09 -13.87
N ILE A 65 -4.40 10.86 -12.71
CA ILE A 65 -5.71 10.21 -12.55
C ILE A 65 -6.87 11.22 -12.71
N ARG A 66 -6.71 12.53 -12.49
CA ARG A 66 -7.84 13.48 -12.62
C ARG A 66 -8.32 13.65 -14.07
N GLU A 67 -7.43 13.59 -15.05
CA GLU A 67 -7.79 13.77 -16.46
C GLU A 67 -8.21 12.47 -17.19
N ARG A 68 -7.96 11.28 -16.62
CA ARG A 68 -8.35 9.97 -17.19
C ARG A 68 -9.06 9.02 -16.23
N GLY A 69 -9.07 9.34 -14.95
CA GLY A 69 -9.33 8.40 -13.86
C GLY A 69 -10.51 8.76 -12.97
N GLU A 70 -11.13 9.94 -13.08
CA GLU A 70 -12.50 10.11 -12.57
C GLU A 70 -13.45 9.24 -13.40
N ILE A 71 -13.35 9.29 -14.73
CA ILE A 71 -14.11 8.42 -15.65
C ILE A 71 -13.80 6.93 -15.37
N ALA A 72 -12.53 6.55 -15.24
CA ALA A 72 -12.18 5.15 -14.99
C ALA A 72 -12.56 4.66 -13.58
N VAL A 73 -12.55 5.52 -12.55
CA VAL A 73 -13.00 5.15 -11.20
C VAL A 73 -14.52 5.06 -11.15
N GLU A 74 -15.25 5.97 -11.81
CA GLU A 74 -16.70 5.87 -11.96
C GLU A 74 -17.10 4.59 -12.70
N GLU A 75 -16.45 4.26 -13.81
CA GLU A 75 -16.64 3.00 -14.53
C GLU A 75 -16.33 1.78 -13.63
N ILE A 76 -15.23 1.79 -12.88
CA ILE A 76 -14.91 0.71 -11.93
C ILE A 76 -15.97 0.59 -10.82
N ILE A 77 -16.54 1.70 -10.35
CA ILE A 77 -17.61 1.70 -9.34
C ILE A 77 -18.90 1.13 -9.93
N LEU A 78 -19.26 1.53 -11.15
CA LEU A 78 -20.46 1.06 -11.85
C LEU A 78 -20.34 -0.42 -12.25
N ASP A 79 -19.13 -0.87 -12.59
CA ASP A 79 -18.84 -2.26 -12.96
C ASP A 79 -18.49 -3.15 -11.76
N LEU A 80 -18.43 -2.60 -10.54
CA LEU A 80 -18.10 -3.36 -9.34
C LEU A 80 -19.20 -4.39 -9.05
N PRO A 81 -18.91 -5.70 -9.16
CA PRO A 81 -19.95 -6.69 -8.90
C PRO A 81 -20.32 -6.70 -7.42
N GLU A 82 -21.57 -6.40 -7.09
CA GLU A 82 -22.04 -6.20 -5.72
C GLU A 82 -21.83 -7.46 -4.88
N SER A 83 -22.06 -8.63 -5.47
CA SER A 83 -21.81 -9.92 -4.81
C SER A 83 -20.35 -10.10 -4.40
N LYS A 84 -19.39 -9.60 -5.19
CA LYS A 84 -17.96 -9.64 -4.88
C LYS A 84 -17.58 -8.58 -3.85
N ALA A 85 -18.14 -7.38 -3.95
CA ALA A 85 -17.96 -6.33 -2.95
C ALA A 85 -18.45 -6.80 -1.56
N VAL A 86 -19.63 -7.39 -1.50
CA VAL A 86 -20.20 -7.97 -0.26
C VAL A 86 -19.31 -9.08 0.29
N GLN A 87 -18.76 -9.97 -0.56
CA GLN A 87 -17.82 -11.00 -0.10
C GLN A 87 -16.56 -10.41 0.52
N ILE A 88 -16.00 -9.36 -0.08
CA ILE A 88 -14.82 -8.66 0.44
C ILE A 88 -15.15 -8.03 1.80
N ILE A 89 -16.26 -7.30 1.90
CA ILE A 89 -16.67 -6.64 3.14
C ILE A 89 -16.93 -7.69 4.24
N LYS A 90 -17.69 -8.76 3.94
CA LYS A 90 -17.95 -9.84 4.91
C LYS A 90 -16.68 -10.51 5.40
N SER A 91 -15.64 -10.62 4.58
CA SER A 91 -14.36 -11.19 5.01
C SER A 91 -13.67 -10.39 6.12
N LEU A 92 -13.91 -9.08 6.18
CA LEU A 92 -13.36 -8.18 7.19
C LEU A 92 -14.35 -7.80 8.29
N ALA A 93 -15.66 -7.92 8.06
CA ALA A 93 -16.72 -7.51 8.99
C ALA A 93 -16.86 -8.43 10.21
N ASN A 94 -15.75 -8.71 10.89
CA ASN A 94 -15.66 -9.40 12.16
C ASN A 94 -14.34 -9.02 12.82
N GLU A 95 -14.42 -8.58 14.06
CA GLU A 95 -13.28 -8.08 14.82
C GLU A 95 -12.17 -9.13 14.98
N ASP A 96 -12.54 -10.38 15.29
CA ASP A 96 -11.57 -11.48 15.46
C ASP A 96 -10.81 -11.77 14.17
N ARG A 97 -11.45 -11.70 13.01
CA ARG A 97 -10.78 -11.86 11.71
C ARG A 97 -9.74 -10.78 11.48
N ILE A 98 -10.05 -9.52 11.79
CA ILE A 98 -9.10 -8.42 11.68
C ILE A 98 -7.94 -8.63 12.66
N LYS A 99 -8.22 -9.03 13.91
CA LYS A 99 -7.19 -9.34 14.91
C LYS A 99 -6.27 -10.48 14.43
N ILE A 100 -6.83 -11.57 13.90
CA ILE A 100 -6.07 -12.68 13.32
C ILE A 100 -5.16 -12.18 12.20
N LEU A 101 -5.71 -11.42 11.24
CA LEU A 101 -4.95 -10.87 10.12
C LEU A 101 -3.79 -9.99 10.59
N LYS A 102 -4.00 -9.13 11.60
CA LYS A 102 -2.94 -8.30 12.21
C LYS A 102 -1.86 -9.16 12.85
N LEU A 103 -2.23 -10.23 13.58
CA LEU A 103 -1.26 -11.13 14.21
C LEU A 103 -0.40 -11.87 13.17
N VAL A 104 -1.01 -12.42 12.11
CA VAL A 104 -0.28 -13.15 11.08
C VAL A 104 0.45 -12.24 10.09
N TYR A 105 0.12 -10.95 10.05
CA TYR A 105 0.88 -9.93 9.31
C TYR A 105 2.26 -9.70 9.92
N SER A 106 2.37 -9.70 11.25
CA SER A 106 3.66 -9.51 11.93
C SER A 106 4.58 -10.71 11.79
N ASN A 107 4.06 -11.93 11.88
CA ASN A 107 4.77 -13.19 11.63
C ASN A 107 3.78 -14.37 11.58
N PRO A 108 4.15 -15.51 10.98
CA PRO A 108 3.32 -16.72 10.98
C PRO A 108 2.94 -17.16 12.40
N LYS A 109 1.71 -17.64 12.58
CA LYS A 109 1.20 -18.12 13.89
C LYS A 109 0.53 -19.47 13.82
N SER A 110 0.81 -20.35 14.77
CA SER A 110 0.09 -21.61 14.95
C SER A 110 -1.33 -21.39 15.48
N PHE A 111 -2.16 -22.43 15.42
CA PHE A 111 -3.51 -22.41 15.99
C PHE A 111 -3.48 -22.09 17.49
N THR A 112 -2.58 -22.73 18.24
CA THR A 112 -2.45 -22.54 19.69
C THR A 112 -2.05 -21.11 20.04
N GLU A 113 -1.05 -20.55 19.34
CA GLU A 113 -0.66 -19.15 19.58
C GLU A 113 -1.79 -18.16 19.29
N LEU A 114 -2.58 -18.39 18.24
CA LEU A 114 -3.73 -17.54 17.93
C LEU A 114 -4.83 -17.68 19.00
N LYS A 115 -5.09 -18.90 19.45
CA LYS A 115 -6.06 -19.18 20.52
C LYS A 115 -5.68 -18.46 21.80
N ASP A 116 -4.43 -18.61 22.23
CA ASP A 116 -3.92 -18.04 23.47
C ASP A 116 -3.89 -16.51 23.42
N LYS A 117 -3.48 -15.92 22.29
CA LYS A 117 -3.44 -14.46 22.14
C LYS A 117 -4.82 -13.81 22.05
N LEU A 118 -5.81 -14.51 21.53
CA LEU A 118 -7.15 -13.95 21.28
C LEU A 118 -8.18 -14.35 22.34
N GLY A 119 -7.89 -15.36 23.17
CA GLY A 119 -8.84 -15.87 24.17
C GLY A 119 -10.09 -16.50 23.55
N LEU A 120 -9.99 -17.00 22.31
CA LEU A 120 -11.14 -17.53 21.57
C LEU A 120 -11.35 -19.02 21.83
N GLU A 121 -12.62 -19.43 21.79
CA GLU A 121 -12.98 -20.84 21.76
C GLU A 121 -12.46 -21.52 20.48
N SER A 122 -12.08 -22.80 20.60
CA SER A 122 -11.49 -23.55 19.48
C SER A 122 -12.42 -23.59 18.25
N SER A 123 -13.73 -23.69 18.47
CA SER A 123 -14.74 -23.69 17.41
C SER A 123 -14.83 -22.33 16.70
N SER A 124 -14.81 -21.22 17.45
CA SER A 124 -14.83 -19.85 16.92
C SER A 124 -13.56 -19.55 16.11
N LEU A 125 -12.39 -19.87 16.66
CA LEU A 125 -11.12 -19.68 15.96
C LEU A 125 -11.06 -20.50 14.66
N SER A 126 -11.48 -21.77 14.71
CA SER A 126 -11.53 -22.64 13.53
C SER A 126 -12.45 -22.09 12.43
N TYR A 127 -13.62 -21.57 12.81
CA TYR A 127 -14.54 -20.94 11.89
C TYR A 127 -13.90 -19.73 11.19
N ASN A 128 -13.31 -18.82 11.97
CA ASN A 128 -12.67 -17.62 11.44
C ASN A 128 -11.48 -17.95 10.53
N LEU A 129 -10.63 -18.89 10.92
CA LEU A 129 -9.50 -19.35 10.11
C LEU A 129 -9.95 -19.98 8.80
N LYS A 130 -10.95 -20.88 8.84
CA LYS A 130 -11.53 -21.48 7.64
C LYS A 130 -12.08 -20.40 6.70
N TYR A 131 -12.74 -19.39 7.24
CA TYR A 131 -13.27 -18.27 6.46
C TYR A 131 -12.15 -17.46 5.78
N LEU A 132 -11.11 -17.10 6.53
CA LEU A 132 -9.95 -16.34 6.03
C LEU A 132 -9.16 -17.13 4.97
N ILE A 133 -9.07 -18.45 5.11
CA ILE A 133 -8.48 -19.34 4.10
C ILE A 133 -9.34 -19.37 2.84
N ASN A 134 -10.65 -19.59 2.98
CA ASN A 134 -11.57 -19.67 1.84
C ASN A 134 -11.64 -18.36 1.04
N THR A 135 -11.42 -17.23 1.70
CA THR A 135 -11.36 -15.89 1.06
C THR A 135 -9.96 -15.53 0.56
N GLY A 136 -8.98 -16.42 0.76
CA GLY A 136 -7.60 -16.27 0.30
C GLY A 136 -6.82 -15.18 1.02
N LEU A 137 -7.25 -14.74 2.21
CA LEU A 137 -6.57 -13.71 2.99
C LEU A 137 -5.41 -14.27 3.82
N ILE A 138 -5.51 -15.54 4.22
CA ILE A 138 -4.43 -16.31 4.84
C ILE A 138 -4.27 -17.66 4.14
N ARG A 139 -3.13 -18.31 4.36
CA ARG A 139 -2.88 -19.71 4.01
C ARG A 139 -2.44 -20.50 5.23
N HIS A 140 -2.72 -21.80 5.24
CA HIS A 140 -2.20 -22.71 6.26
C HIS A 140 -0.97 -23.45 5.71
N ASN A 141 0.20 -23.18 6.27
CA ASN A 141 1.42 -23.87 5.95
C ASN A 141 1.49 -25.19 6.72
N LEU A 142 1.26 -26.31 6.02
CA LEU A 142 1.22 -27.63 6.64
C LEU A 142 2.58 -28.09 7.18
N ARG A 143 3.70 -27.58 6.64
CA ARG A 143 5.05 -27.98 7.07
C ARG A 143 5.38 -27.43 8.45
N THR A 144 4.97 -26.19 8.70
CA THR A 144 5.21 -25.48 9.97
C THR A 144 3.99 -25.47 10.88
N SER A 145 2.85 -25.98 10.40
CA SER A 145 1.53 -25.92 11.07
C SER A 145 1.16 -24.49 11.50
N SER A 146 1.50 -23.52 10.66
CA SER A 146 1.28 -22.10 10.92
C SER A 146 0.41 -21.45 9.86
N TYR A 147 -0.33 -20.43 10.27
CA TYR A 147 -1.10 -19.55 9.40
C TYR A 147 -0.25 -18.35 8.99
N GLU A 148 -0.28 -18.04 7.70
CA GLU A 148 0.51 -16.98 7.08
C GLU A 148 -0.40 -16.06 6.28
N ILE A 149 -0.19 -14.74 6.38
CA ILE A 149 -0.93 -13.80 5.55
C ILE A 149 -0.55 -13.94 4.07
N THR A 150 -1.52 -13.79 3.17
CA THR A 150 -1.27 -13.73 1.72
C THR A 150 -1.07 -12.30 1.25
N GLN A 151 -0.58 -12.11 0.02
CA GLN A 151 -0.51 -10.78 -0.58
C GLN A 151 -1.89 -10.09 -0.65
N ARG A 152 -2.95 -10.86 -0.92
CA ARG A 152 -4.33 -10.37 -0.91
C ARG A 152 -4.75 -9.87 0.47
N GLY A 153 -4.43 -10.63 1.52
CA GLY A 153 -4.67 -10.23 2.91
C GLY A 153 -3.93 -8.95 3.29
N ILE A 154 -2.65 -8.83 2.89
CA ILE A 154 -1.85 -7.62 3.12
C ILE A 154 -2.47 -6.40 2.43
N THR A 155 -2.81 -6.52 1.14
CA THR A 155 -3.43 -5.42 0.38
C THR A 155 -4.73 -4.97 1.04
N LEU A 156 -5.56 -5.91 1.46
CA LEU A 156 -6.85 -5.61 2.06
C LEU A 156 -6.73 -4.94 3.45
N LEU A 157 -5.78 -5.39 4.28
CA LEU A 157 -5.46 -4.73 5.56
C LEU A 157 -4.96 -3.29 5.34
N LYS A 158 -4.11 -3.06 4.32
CA LYS A 158 -3.63 -1.71 3.99
C LYS A 158 -4.76 -0.80 3.57
N ILE A 159 -5.68 -1.28 2.72
CA ILE A 159 -6.87 -0.52 2.32
C ILE A 159 -7.73 -0.18 3.54
N LEU A 160 -7.96 -1.14 4.44
CA LEU A 160 -8.72 -0.91 5.66
C LEU A 160 -8.08 0.17 6.55
N ALA A 161 -6.74 0.15 6.72
CA ALA A 161 -6.02 1.18 7.46
C ALA A 161 -6.16 2.56 6.79
N LEU A 162 -6.06 2.63 5.46
CA LEU A 162 -6.27 3.88 4.72
C LEU A 162 -7.70 4.42 4.85
N ILE A 163 -8.71 3.54 4.86
CA ILE A 163 -10.11 3.92 5.10
C ILE A 163 -10.25 4.50 6.51
N TYR A 164 -9.68 3.86 7.53
CA TYR A 164 -9.71 4.36 8.91
C TYR A 164 -9.09 5.76 9.04
N GLU A 165 -7.91 5.98 8.45
CA GLU A 165 -7.23 7.29 8.44
C GLU A 165 -8.01 8.34 7.64
N ALA A 166 -8.58 7.97 6.49
CA ALA A 166 -9.30 8.90 5.63
C ALA A 166 -10.66 9.33 6.18
N LEU A 167 -11.33 8.44 6.94
CA LEU A 167 -12.60 8.72 7.60
C LEU A 167 -12.43 9.33 9.01
N GLY A 168 -11.19 9.64 9.41
CA GLY A 168 -10.92 10.51 10.55
C GLY A 168 -10.90 9.84 11.92
N GLY A 169 -10.77 8.51 12.03
CA GLY A 169 -10.57 7.80 13.31
C GLY A 169 -11.68 7.90 14.37
N GLU A 170 -12.58 8.88 14.24
CA GLU A 170 -13.74 9.16 15.06
C GLU A 170 -14.89 8.29 14.54
N ALA A 171 -14.90 7.04 14.99
CA ALA A 171 -16.17 6.35 15.07
C ALA A 171 -17.06 7.15 16.01
N TYR A 172 -18.21 7.59 15.52
CA TYR A 172 -19.36 7.89 16.36
C TYR A 172 -19.57 6.65 17.25
N GLU A 173 -19.22 6.76 18.53
CA GLU A 173 -19.55 5.78 19.57
C GLU A 173 -21.07 5.66 19.74
#